data_AF-A0A519UY66-F1
#
_entry.id   AF-A0A519UY66-F1
#
_cell.length_a   1.000
_cell.length_b   1.000
_cell.length_c   1.000
_cell.angle_alpha   90.00
_cell.angle_beta   90.00
_cell.angle_gamma   90.00
#
_symmetry.space_group_name_H-M   'P 1'
#
loop_
_entity.id
_entity.type
_entity.pdbx_description
1 polymer ?
#
loop_
_entity_poly.entity_id
_entity_poly.type
_entity_poly.pdbx_seq_one_letter_code
_entity_poly.pdbx_strand_id
1 'polypeptide(L)'
;LSNNNEIHYKWIINYIKKEFGIENYDSFFEKAYFSQIMKLRKPNVNIFEQVIKENNLNPAETLFIDDSPQHIAGAKQAGLHTLLMDVHPEKLEDFLKQHQII
;
A
#
# COMPACT_ATOMS: atom_id res chain seq x y z
N LEU A 1 -1.43 -1.78 1.09
CA LEU A 1 -2.76 -1.19 1.37
C LEU A 1 -3.26 -0.37 0.18
N SER A 2 -4.35 -0.76 -0.48
CA SER A 2 -4.83 -0.12 -1.71
C SER A 2 -6.32 0.25 -1.66
N ASN A 3 -6.65 1.42 -2.21
CA ASN A 3 -8.02 1.77 -2.55
C ASN A 3 -8.38 1.06 -3.85
N ASN A 4 -9.29 0.10 -3.81
CA ASN A 4 -9.63 -0.75 -4.95
C ASN A 4 -11.14 -1.06 -4.96
N ASN A 5 -11.63 -1.71 -6.02
CA ASN A 5 -12.98 -2.24 -6.16
C ASN A 5 -12.95 -3.69 -6.67
N GLU A 6 -14.08 -4.38 -6.57
CA GLU A 6 -14.15 -5.80 -6.91
C GLU A 6 -13.91 -6.10 -8.40
N ILE A 7 -14.36 -5.22 -9.29
CA ILE A 7 -14.21 -5.40 -10.74
C ILE A 7 -12.73 -5.32 -11.12
N HIS A 8 -12.03 -4.29 -10.65
CA HIS A 8 -10.62 -4.10 -10.93
C HIS A 8 -9.77 -5.19 -10.27
N TYR A 9 -10.08 -5.58 -9.03
CA TYR A 9 -9.41 -6.69 -8.35
C TYR A 9 -9.50 -8.01 -9.13
N LYS A 10 -10.70 -8.40 -9.59
CA LYS A 10 -10.87 -9.62 -10.38
C LYS A 10 -10.09 -9.58 -11.69
N TRP A 11 -10.11 -8.43 -12.36
CA TRP A 11 -9.37 -8.26 -13.61
C TRP A 11 -7.86 -8.39 -13.41
N ILE A 12 -7.29 -7.70 -12.42
CA ILE A 12 -5.83 -7.70 -12.21
C ILE A 12 -5.31 -9.06 -11.76
N ILE A 13 -6.03 -9.78 -10.89
CA ILE A 13 -5.66 -11.15 -10.48
C ILE A 13 -5.63 -12.09 -11.70
N ASN A 14 -6.65 -12.01 -12.56
CA ASN A 14 -6.68 -12.81 -13.78
C ASN A 14 -5.54 -12.44 -14.75
N TYR A 15 -5.25 -11.15 -14.88
CA TYR A 15 -4.16 -10.65 -15.71
C TYR A 15 -2.80 -11.17 -15.23
N ILE A 16 -2.47 -11.01 -13.94
CA ILE A 16 -1.17 -11.43 -13.42
C ILE A 16 -0.99 -12.95 -13.44
N LYS A 17 -2.07 -13.71 -13.23
CA LYS A 17 -2.06 -15.16 -13.35
C LYS A 17 -1.78 -15.60 -14.78
N LYS A 18 -2.44 -14.98 -15.76
CA LYS A 18 -2.28 -15.34 -17.17
C LYS A 18 -0.92 -14.94 -17.73
N GLU A 19 -0.48 -13.71 -17.47
CA GLU A 19 0.73 -13.15 -18.12
C GLU A 19 2.02 -13.51 -17.37
N PHE A 20 1.95 -13.72 -16.06
CA PHE A 20 3.14 -13.93 -15.22
C PHE A 20 3.09 -15.22 -14.38
N GLY A 21 2.00 -16.01 -14.45
CA GLY A 21 1.86 -17.23 -13.66
C GLY A 21 1.70 -17.00 -12.15
N ILE A 22 1.36 -15.77 -11.75
CA ILE A 22 1.23 -15.39 -10.34
C ILE A 22 -0.23 -15.56 -9.90
N GLU A 23 -0.48 -16.45 -8.94
CA GLU A 23 -1.85 -16.74 -8.48
C GLU A 23 -2.50 -15.56 -7.74
N ASN A 24 -1.73 -14.85 -6.90
CA ASN A 24 -2.21 -13.73 -6.10
C ASN A 24 -1.04 -12.88 -5.56
N TYR A 25 -1.35 -11.94 -4.66
CA TYR A 25 -0.37 -11.03 -4.06
C TYR A 25 0.49 -11.63 -2.94
N ASP A 26 0.22 -12.85 -2.48
CA ASP A 26 0.85 -13.45 -1.29
C ASP A 26 2.34 -13.71 -1.49
N SER A 27 2.79 -13.83 -2.74
CA SER A 27 4.21 -13.96 -3.07
C SER A 27 5.02 -12.67 -2.88
N PHE A 28 4.36 -11.52 -2.76
CA PHE A 28 5.00 -10.21 -2.66
C PHE A 28 4.79 -9.52 -1.31
N PHE A 29 3.74 -9.89 -0.58
CA PHE A 29 3.34 -9.22 0.64
C PHE A 29 2.94 -10.24 1.70
N GLU A 30 3.33 -9.98 2.96
CA GLU A 30 2.83 -10.74 4.11
C GLU A 30 1.30 -10.66 4.22
N LYS A 31 0.72 -9.50 3.89
CA LYS A 31 -0.72 -9.30 3.83
C LYS A 31 -1.10 -8.18 2.88
N ALA A 32 -2.02 -8.48 1.97
CA ALA A 32 -2.62 -7.48 1.08
C ALA A 32 -3.94 -6.93 1.65
N TYR A 33 -4.07 -5.60 1.66
CA TYR A 33 -5.25 -4.90 2.18
C TYR A 33 -5.94 -4.11 1.08
N PHE A 34 -7.25 -4.31 0.93
CA PHE A 34 -8.07 -3.66 -0.10
C PHE A 34 -9.31 -2.98 0.49
N SER A 35 -9.54 -1.72 0.13
CA SER A 35 -10.63 -0.90 0.70
C SER A 35 -12.01 -1.52 0.57
N GLN A 36 -12.32 -2.16 -0.56
CA GLN A 36 -13.63 -2.78 -0.79
C GLN A 36 -13.91 -3.97 0.14
N ILE A 37 -12.85 -4.64 0.62
CA ILE A 37 -12.94 -5.76 1.57
C ILE A 37 -13.01 -5.20 2.99
N MET A 38 -12.14 -4.25 3.32
CA MET A 38 -12.09 -3.64 4.65
C MET A 38 -13.30 -2.75 4.97
N LYS A 39 -14.02 -2.27 3.95
CA LYS A 39 -15.06 -1.22 4.06
C LYS A 39 -14.54 0.09 4.67
N LEU A 40 -13.24 0.29 4.62
CA LEU A 40 -12.52 1.51 4.97
C LEU A 40 -11.79 2.02 3.73
N ARG A 41 -11.47 3.31 3.68
CA ARG A 41 -10.82 3.91 2.51
C ARG A 41 -9.79 4.97 2.92
N LYS A 42 -8.64 5.00 2.25
CA LYS A 42 -7.72 6.15 2.33
C LYS A 42 -8.40 7.39 1.72
N PRO A 43 -8.22 8.59 2.28
CA PRO A 43 -7.24 8.97 3.29
C PRO A 43 -7.73 8.88 4.75
N ASN A 44 -8.87 8.26 5.03
CA ASN A 44 -9.39 8.21 6.41
C ASN A 44 -8.40 7.48 7.32
N VAL A 45 -8.05 8.09 8.45
CA VAL A 45 -7.05 7.58 9.42
C VAL A 45 -7.32 6.14 9.86
N ASN A 46 -8.59 5.78 10.04
CA ASN A 46 -9.00 4.47 10.56
C ASN A 46 -8.52 3.27 9.74
N ILE A 47 -8.29 3.42 8.43
CA ILE A 47 -7.75 2.32 7.60
C ILE A 47 -6.29 2.03 7.95
N PHE A 48 -5.52 3.07 8.26
CA PHE A 48 -4.11 2.95 8.65
C PHE A 48 -4.02 2.40 10.07
N GLU A 49 -4.83 2.92 11.00
CA GLU A 49 -4.92 2.41 12.38
C GLU A 49 -5.29 0.92 12.43
N GLN A 50 -6.22 0.48 11.58
CA GLN A 50 -6.58 -0.94 11.48
C GLN A 50 -5.38 -1.78 11.01
N VAL A 51 -4.64 -1.35 9.99
CA VAL A 51 -3.44 -2.07 9.52
C VAL A 51 -2.35 -2.11 10.59
N ILE A 52 -2.10 -0.99 11.28
CA ILE A 52 -1.14 -0.92 12.39
C ILE A 52 -1.52 -1.93 13.47
N LYS A 53 -2.78 -1.89 13.93
CA LYS A 53 -3.27 -2.74 15.01
C LYS A 53 -3.25 -4.22 14.64
N GLU A 54 -3.71 -4.58 13.44
CA GLU A 54 -3.80 -5.99 13.03
C GLU A 54 -2.44 -6.67 12.87
N ASN A 55 -1.40 -5.92 12.50
CA ASN A 55 -0.05 -6.46 12.31
C ASN A 55 0.90 -6.11 13.45
N ASN A 56 0.39 -5.53 14.56
CA ASN A 56 1.18 -5.06 15.69
C ASN A 56 2.37 -4.17 15.27
N LEU A 57 2.17 -3.30 14.28
CA LEU A 57 3.23 -2.44 13.76
C LEU A 57 3.59 -1.35 14.79
N ASN A 58 4.88 -1.02 14.88
CA ASN A 58 5.32 0.20 15.52
C ASN A 58 5.28 1.35 14.50
N PRO A 59 4.38 2.35 14.65
CA PRO A 59 4.27 3.43 13.66
C PRO A 59 5.58 4.22 13.47
N ALA A 60 6.38 4.34 14.53
CA ALA A 60 7.68 5.04 14.52
C ALA A 60 8.79 4.29 13.76
N GLU A 61 8.54 3.06 13.32
CA GLU A 61 9.47 2.27 12.50
C GLU A 61 8.81 1.81 11.19
N THR A 62 7.58 2.27 10.93
CA THR A 62 6.79 1.85 9.76
C THR A 62 6.72 2.97 8.74
N LEU A 63 7.19 2.69 7.52
CA LEU A 63 7.12 3.60 6.39
C LEU A 63 5.91 3.28 5.49
N PHE A 64 5.09 4.29 5.21
CA PHE A 64 4.03 4.23 4.22
C PHE A 64 4.40 5.02 2.96
N ILE A 65 4.39 4.34 1.81
CA ILE A 65 4.72 4.91 0.50
C ILE A 65 3.45 4.92 -0.37
N ASP A 66 3.12 6.07 -0.95
CA ASP A 66 1.96 6.26 -1.82
C ASP A 66 2.17 7.47 -2.74
N ASP A 67 1.50 7.50 -3.90
CA ASP A 67 1.59 8.56 -4.90
C ASP A 67 0.63 9.73 -4.63
N SER A 68 -0.30 9.57 -3.69
CA SER A 68 -1.33 10.56 -3.40
C SER A 68 -1.02 11.39 -2.14
N PRO A 69 -0.83 12.72 -2.24
CA PRO A 69 -0.56 13.58 -1.08
C PRO A 69 -1.63 13.49 0.02
N GLN A 70 -2.89 13.26 -0.35
CA GLN A 70 -3.97 13.08 0.62
C GLN A 70 -3.82 11.77 1.42
N HIS A 71 -3.38 10.68 0.79
CA HIS A 71 -3.13 9.42 1.49
C HIS A 71 -1.94 9.55 2.44
N ILE A 72 -0.89 10.26 1.99
CA ILE A 72 0.27 10.62 2.83
C ILE A 72 -0.18 11.41 4.08
N ALA A 73 -1.07 12.39 3.91
CA ALA A 73 -1.61 13.14 5.05
C ALA A 73 -2.37 12.25 6.05
N GLY A 74 -3.21 11.33 5.56
CA GLY A 74 -3.92 10.37 6.41
C GLY A 74 -2.99 9.42 7.16
N ALA A 75 -1.94 8.91 6.50
CA ALA A 75 -0.94 8.05 7.13
C ALA A 75 -0.12 8.78 8.20
N LYS A 76 0.26 10.06 7.95
CA LYS A 76 0.93 10.89 8.95
C LYS A 76 0.07 11.09 10.20
N GLN A 77 -1.23 11.30 10.04
CA GLN A 77 -2.16 11.44 11.17
C GLN A 77 -2.25 10.15 12.01
N ALA A 78 -2.06 8.97 11.40
CA ALA A 78 -1.97 7.70 12.09
C ALA A 78 -0.59 7.42 12.74
N GLY A 79 0.35 8.37 12.67
CA GLY A 79 1.67 8.27 13.29
C GLY A 79 2.73 7.54 12.46
N LEU A 80 2.45 7.23 11.19
CA LEU A 80 3.39 6.54 10.30
C LEU A 80 4.44 7.50 9.74
N HIS A 81 5.66 6.99 9.52
CA HIS A 81 6.56 7.62 8.57
C HIS A 81 5.96 7.53 7.16
N THR A 82 6.20 8.55 6.35
CA THR A 82 5.59 8.62 5.02
C THR A 82 6.58 9.12 3.99
N LEU A 83 6.45 8.59 2.78
CA LEU A 83 7.22 9.03 1.62
C LEU A 83 6.29 9.13 0.41
N LEU A 84 6.17 10.34 -0.15
CA LEU A 84 5.37 10.59 -1.35
C LEU A 84 6.17 10.11 -2.56
N MET A 85 5.63 9.14 -3.30
CA MET A 85 6.23 8.69 -4.56
C MET A 85 5.70 9.55 -5.71
N ASP A 86 6.43 10.62 -6.02
CA ASP A 86 6.10 11.60 -7.06
C ASP A 86 6.73 11.28 -8.43
N VAL A 87 7.37 10.11 -8.54
CA VAL A 87 7.94 9.55 -9.76
C VAL A 87 7.16 8.31 -10.22
N HIS A 88 7.35 7.92 -11.47
CA HIS A 88 6.69 6.74 -12.02
C HIS A 88 7.07 5.45 -11.22
N PRO A 89 6.13 4.52 -10.96
CA PRO A 89 6.39 3.29 -10.19
C PRO A 89 7.55 2.43 -10.68
N GLU A 90 7.86 2.47 -11.98
CA GLU A 90 9.02 1.78 -12.57
C GLU A 90 10.38 2.26 -11.99
N LYS A 91 10.41 3.44 -11.38
CA LYS A 91 11.59 4.03 -10.72
C LYS A 91 11.65 3.74 -9.22
N LEU A 92 10.81 2.84 -8.70
CA LEU A 92 10.74 2.55 -7.27
C LEU A 92 12.10 2.24 -6.65
N GLU A 93 12.89 1.36 -7.27
CA GLU A 93 14.19 0.98 -6.71
C GLU A 93 15.16 2.18 -6.62
N ASP A 94 15.31 2.95 -7.71
CA ASP A 94 16.16 4.15 -7.72
C ASP A 94 15.67 5.18 -6.70
N PHE A 95 14.35 5.34 -6.59
CA PHE A 95 13.71 6.25 -5.65
C PHE A 95 13.99 5.87 -4.20
N LEU A 96 13.93 4.57 -3.86
CA LEU A 96 14.24 4.07 -2.52
C LEU A 96 15.73 4.24 -2.17
N LYS A 97 16.64 4.00 -3.13
CA LYS A 97 18.09 4.25 -2.96
C LYS A 97 18.39 5.72 -2.70
N GLN A 98 17.77 6.62 -3.46
CA GLN A 98 17.93 8.07 -3.27
C GLN A 98 17.49 8.54 -1.88
N HIS A 99 16.49 7.88 -1.29
CA HIS A 99 15.99 8.16 0.06
C HIS A 99 16.67 7.32 1.15
N GLN A 100 17.72 6.55 0.82
CA GLN A 100 18.50 5.72 1.77
C GLN A 100 17.65 4.69 2.52
N ILE A 101 16.62 4.15 1.86
CA ILE A 101 15.77 3.08 2.42
C ILE A 101 16.38 1.70 2.13
N ILE A 102 16.99 1.55 0.95
CA ILE A 102 17.70 0.34 0.49
C ILE A 102 19.06 0.70 -0.11
#